data_AF-A0A957IUV3-F1
#
_entry.id   AF-A0A957IUV3-F1
#
_cell.length_a   1.000
_cell.length_b   1.000
_cell.length_c   1.000
_cell.angle_alpha   90.00
_cell.angle_beta   90.00
_cell.angle_gamma   90.00
#
_symmetry.space_group_name_H-M   'P 1'
#
loop_
_entity.id
_entity.type
_entity.pdbx_description
1 polymer ?
#
loop_
_entity_poly.entity_id
_entity_poly.type
_entity_poly.pdbx_seq_one_letter_code
_entity_poly.pdbx_strand_id
1 'polypeptide(L)'
;LTFQATALDLYVHQMGGFSPDKARELFAIPEGFDPVTMLAIGYLGEPQMLAEPYREREITPRTRRPLAEFVFEESWGQTAAVVAEGD
;
A
#
# COMPACT_ATOMS: atom_id res chain seq x y z
N LEU A 1 -2.14 -8.07 -9.11
CA LEU A 1 -1.27 -7.03 -9.71
C LEU A 1 0.08 -6.91 -8.98
N THR A 2 0.12 -6.49 -7.71
CA THR A 2 1.40 -6.19 -7.01
C THR A 2 2.37 -7.35 -6.95
N PHE A 3 1.94 -8.58 -6.63
CA PHE A 3 2.84 -9.75 -6.62
C PHE A 3 3.52 -10.00 -7.97
N GLN A 4 2.77 -9.87 -9.07
CA GLN A 4 3.33 -10.03 -10.41
C GLN A 4 4.29 -8.89 -10.77
N ALA A 5 3.95 -7.65 -10.41
CA ALA A 5 4.84 -6.52 -10.61
C ALA A 5 6.18 -6.73 -9.87
N THR A 6 6.14 -7.16 -8.61
CA THR A 6 7.36 -7.48 -7.84
C THR A 6 8.15 -8.62 -8.49
N ALA A 7 7.50 -9.65 -9.01
CA ALA A 7 8.18 -10.72 -9.75
C ALA A 7 8.85 -10.24 -11.05
N LEU A 8 8.44 -9.08 -11.57
CA LEU A 8 9.03 -8.40 -12.74
C LEU A 8 9.95 -7.24 -12.36
N ASP A 9 10.35 -7.14 -11.08
CA ASP A 9 11.16 -6.03 -10.54
C ASP A 9 10.51 -4.64 -10.69
N LEU A 10 9.18 -4.61 -10.70
CA LEU A 10 8.36 -3.40 -10.74
C LEU A 10 7.77 -3.10 -9.36
N TYR A 11 7.80 -1.82 -9.02
CA TYR A 11 7.24 -1.26 -7.81
C TYR A 11 5.86 -0.68 -8.11
N VAL A 12 4.94 -0.84 -7.16
CA VAL A 12 3.56 -0.38 -7.28
C VAL A 12 3.22 0.46 -6.06
N HIS A 13 2.81 1.70 -6.30
CA HIS A 13 2.29 2.60 -5.27
C HIS A 13 0.83 2.92 -5.54
N GLN A 14 -0.07 2.36 -4.72
CA GLN A 14 -1.50 2.70 -4.78
C GLN A 14 -1.78 3.98 -4.00
N MET A 15 -2.56 4.88 -4.58
CA MET A 15 -2.88 6.19 -4.02
C MET A 15 -4.40 6.40 -4.00
N GLY A 16 -4.92 6.89 -2.87
CA GLY A 16 -6.29 7.39 -2.76
C GLY A 16 -6.41 8.91 -2.94
N GLY A 17 -5.29 9.64 -2.86
CA GLY A 17 -5.23 11.11 -2.99
C GLY A 17 -5.29 11.58 -4.44
N PHE A 18 -6.35 11.27 -5.17
CA PHE A 18 -6.61 11.76 -6.53
C PHE A 18 -8.02 12.35 -6.63
N SER A 19 -8.39 12.94 -7.77
CA SER A 19 -9.74 13.44 -8.02
C SER A 19 -10.56 12.41 -8.82
N PRO A 20 -11.55 11.74 -8.20
CA PRO A 20 -12.40 10.79 -8.91
C PRO A 20 -13.19 11.45 -10.03
N ASP A 21 -13.67 12.69 -9.83
CA ASP A 21 -14.46 13.41 -10.84
C ASP A 21 -13.62 13.73 -12.07
N LYS A 22 -12.38 14.22 -11.89
CA LYS A 22 -11.46 14.41 -13.02
C LYS A 22 -11.11 13.10 -13.70
N ALA A 23 -10.97 12.00 -12.96
CA ALA A 23 -10.74 10.70 -13.57
C ALA A 23 -11.94 10.25 -14.42
N ARG A 24 -13.18 10.46 -13.95
CA ARG A 24 -14.39 10.17 -14.72
C ARG A 24 -14.46 10.99 -16.00
N GLU A 25 -14.21 12.28 -15.91
CA GLU A 25 -14.21 13.20 -17.06
C GLU A 25 -13.14 12.82 -18.08
N LEU A 26 -11.88 12.72 -17.65
CA LEU A 26 -10.74 12.54 -18.55
C LEU A 26 -10.68 11.16 -19.20
N PHE A 27 -11.12 10.12 -18.49
CA PHE A 27 -11.08 8.74 -18.98
C PHE A 27 -12.44 8.21 -19.40
N ALA A 28 -13.48 9.07 -19.45
CA ALA A 28 -14.85 8.71 -19.82
C ALA A 28 -15.37 7.47 -19.08
N ILE A 29 -15.15 7.43 -17.76
CA ILE A 29 -15.59 6.30 -16.93
C ILE A 29 -17.13 6.34 -16.84
N PRO A 30 -17.82 5.25 -17.25
CA PRO A 30 -19.27 5.27 -17.32
C PRO A 30 -19.92 5.25 -15.93
N GLU A 31 -21.20 5.64 -15.90
CA GLU A 31 -22.04 5.49 -14.70
C GLU A 31 -22.06 4.02 -14.23
N GLY A 32 -22.12 3.83 -12.91
CA GLY A 32 -22.05 2.50 -12.28
C GLY A 32 -20.63 2.00 -12.01
N PHE A 33 -19.59 2.77 -12.36
CA PHE A 33 -18.19 2.46 -12.05
C PHE A 33 -17.55 3.56 -11.20
N ASP A 34 -16.83 3.14 -10.16
CA ASP A 34 -16.14 4.04 -9.25
C ASP A 34 -14.63 3.95 -9.41
N PRO A 35 -13.95 5.09 -9.63
CA PRO A 35 -12.50 5.17 -9.50
C PRO A 35 -12.12 4.96 -8.03
N VAL A 36 -11.46 3.85 -7.71
CA VAL A 36 -11.09 3.50 -6.32
C VAL A 36 -9.67 3.92 -5.97
N THR A 37 -8.72 3.76 -6.89
CA THR A 37 -7.31 4.07 -6.65
C THR A 37 -6.56 4.35 -7.94
N MET A 38 -5.54 5.21 -7.85
CA MET A 38 -4.54 5.40 -8.90
C MET A 38 -3.27 4.65 -8.53
N LEU A 39 -2.61 4.03 -9.51
CA LEU A 39 -1.39 3.27 -9.29
C LEU A 39 -0.24 3.92 -10.08
N ALA A 40 0.84 4.28 -9.39
CA ALA A 40 2.12 4.51 -10.03
C ALA A 40 2.88 3.17 -10.13
N ILE A 41 3.37 2.82 -11.31
CA ILE A 41 4.07 1.57 -11.58
C ILE A 41 5.36 1.87 -12.36
N GLY A 42 6.49 1.35 -11.89
CA GLY A 42 7.78 1.54 -12.56
C GLY A 42 8.92 0.80 -11.85
N TYR A 43 10.12 0.90 -12.40
CA TYR A 43 11.33 0.42 -11.76
C TYR A 43 11.74 1.33 -10.60
N LEU A 44 12.46 0.77 -9.61
CA LEU A 44 12.98 1.57 -8.50
C LEU A 44 14.00 2.59 -9.02
N GLY A 45 13.82 3.84 -8.63
CA GLY A 45 14.76 4.91 -8.93
C GLY A 45 15.72 5.18 -7.76
N GLU A 46 16.70 6.04 -8.02
CA GLU A 46 17.62 6.54 -7.00
C GLU A 46 16.90 7.43 -5.96
N PRO A 47 16.98 7.13 -4.64
CA PRO A 47 16.29 7.90 -3.61
C PRO A 47 16.68 9.38 -3.57
N GLN A 48 17.87 9.74 -4.05
CA GLN A 48 18.35 11.13 -4.07
C GLN A 48 17.56 12.02 -5.04
N MET A 49 16.77 11.44 -5.96
CA MET A 49 15.85 12.17 -6.81
C MET A 49 14.63 12.72 -6.06
N LEU A 50 14.35 12.21 -4.85
CA LEU A 50 13.23 12.64 -4.03
C LEU A 50 13.63 13.84 -3.15
N ALA A 51 12.72 14.80 -3.03
CA ALA A 51 12.82 15.88 -2.04
C ALA A 51 12.46 15.36 -0.64
N GLU A 52 12.92 16.04 0.41
CA GLU A 52 12.45 15.76 1.77
C GLU A 52 10.98 16.19 1.94
N PRO A 53 10.15 15.43 2.68
CA PRO A 53 10.50 14.27 3.52
C PRO A 53 10.39 12.90 2.81
N TYR A 54 10.21 12.87 1.49
CA TYR A 54 9.96 11.63 0.76
C TYR A 54 11.21 10.75 0.66
N ARG A 55 12.39 11.37 0.55
CA ARG A 55 13.65 10.64 0.56
C ARG A 55 13.89 9.91 1.88
N GLU A 56 13.70 10.58 3.02
CA GLU A 56 13.80 9.94 4.34
C GLU A 56 12.84 8.75 4.46
N ARG A 57 11.59 8.90 4.01
CA ARG A 57 10.59 7.84 4.03
C ARG A 57 10.95 6.63 3.17
N GLU A 58 11.57 6.86 2.01
CA GLU A 58 11.99 5.78 1.09
C GLU A 58 13.07 4.89 1.70
N ILE A 59 14.02 5.48 2.43
CA ILE A 59 15.15 4.74 3.02
C ILE A 59 14.86 4.17 4.42
N THR A 60 13.79 4.63 5.06
CA THR A 60 13.46 4.20 6.43
C THR A 60 12.99 2.74 6.44
N PRO A 61 13.54 1.88 7.32
CA PRO A 61 13.10 0.49 7.44
C PRO A 61 11.61 0.39 7.74
N ARG A 62 10.97 -0.56 7.06
CA ARG A 62 9.53 -0.75 7.18
C ARG A 62 9.17 -1.42 8.50
N THR A 63 8.44 -0.70 9.35
CA THR A 63 7.87 -1.27 10.57
C THR A 63 6.41 -1.70 10.34
N ARG A 64 5.97 -2.69 11.11
CA ARG A 64 4.58 -3.19 11.12
C ARG A 64 4.13 -3.30 12.56
N ARG A 65 2.82 -3.18 12.76
CA ARG A 65 2.22 -3.51 14.06
C ARG A 65 2.50 -5.00 14.36
N PRO A 66 2.90 -5.35 15.59
CA PRO A 66 3.03 -6.74 16.01
C PRO A 66 1.74 -7.53 15.76
N LEU A 67 1.87 -8.79 15.36
CA LEU A 67 0.72 -9.66 15.09
C LEU A 67 -0.19 -9.80 16.32
N ALA A 68 0.42 -9.87 17.51
CA ALA A 68 -0.29 -9.97 18.78
C ALA A 68 -1.31 -8.83 19.04
N GLU A 69 -1.14 -7.68 18.37
CA GLU A 69 -2.06 -6.54 18.51
C GLU A 69 -3.34 -6.65 17.64
N PHE A 70 -3.38 -7.53 16.65
CA PHE A 70 -4.51 -7.57 15.70
C PHE A 70 -4.92 -8.97 15.22
N VAL A 71 -4.23 -10.03 15.65
CA VAL A 71 -4.61 -11.41 15.38
C VAL A 71 -5.28 -11.97 16.64
N PHE A 72 -6.58 -12.27 16.52
CA PHE A 72 -7.41 -12.76 17.62
C PHE A 72 -7.95 -14.16 17.33
N GLU A 73 -8.21 -14.94 18.38
CA GLU A 73 -8.89 -16.24 18.31
C GLU A 73 -10.08 -16.28 19.25
N GLU A 74 -11.11 -17.05 18.89
CA GLU A 74 -12.39 -17.24 19.61
C GLU A 74 -13.26 -15.98 19.76
N SER A 75 -12.70 -14.88 20.24
CA SER A 75 -13.41 -13.63 20.53
C SER A 75 -12.58 -12.39 20.19
N TRP A 76 -13.27 -11.27 19.98
CA TRP A 76 -12.62 -9.99 19.68
C TRP A 76 -11.78 -9.50 20.86
N GLY A 77 -10.50 -9.22 20.63
CA GLY A 77 -9.56 -8.75 21.65
C GLY A 77 -8.82 -9.84 22.42
N GLN A 78 -9.13 -11.12 22.18
CA GLN A 78 -8.38 -12.26 22.72
C GLN A 78 -7.26 -12.62 21.73
N THR A 79 -6.02 -12.25 22.04
CA THR A 79 -4.85 -12.54 21.19
C THR A 79 -4.72 -14.05 20.94
N ALA A 80 -4.48 -14.42 19.68
CA ALA A 80 -4.35 -15.82 19.29
C ALA A 80 -3.07 -16.45 19.84
N ALA A 81 -3.14 -17.69 20.34
CA ALA A 81 -1.99 -18.38 20.92
C ALA A 81 -0.79 -18.47 19.95
N VAL A 82 -1.05 -18.63 18.66
CA VAL A 82 -0.04 -18.72 17.58
C VAL A 82 0.82 -17.47 17.43
N VAL A 83 0.40 -16.33 17.99
CA VAL A 83 1.17 -15.07 17.98
C VAL A 83 1.49 -14.56 19.39
N ALA A 84 1.05 -15.28 20.42
CA ALA A 84 1.21 -14.88 21.83
C ALA A 84 2.59 -15.27 22.39
N GLU A 85 3.15 -16.37 21.92
CA GLU A 85 4.52 -16.79 22.23
C GLU A 85 5.42 -16.34 21.06
N GLY A 86 6.13 -15.23 21.26
CA GLY A 86 7.00 -14.67 20.23
C GLY A 86 8.23 -15.55 19.97
N ASP A 87 8.62 -15.65 18.69
CA ASP A 87 10.01 -15.79 18.27
C ASP A 87 10.81 -14.50 18.58
#